data_AF-A0A9N9PJ87-F1
#
_entry.id   AF-A0A9N9PJ87-F1
#
_cell.length_a   1.000
_cell.length_b   1.000
_cell.length_c   1.000
_cell.angle_alpha   90.00
_cell.angle_beta   90.00
_cell.angle_gamma   90.00
#
_symmetry.space_group_name_H-M   'P 1'
#
loop_
_entity.id
_entity.type
_entity.pdbx_description
1 polymer ?
#
loop_
_entity_poly.entity_id
_entity_poly.type
_entity_poly.pdbx_seq_one_letter_code
_entity_poly.pdbx_strand_id
1 'polypeptide(L)'
;MGGEDVKDLARRIITTAEALDMLIIASHNVHYCEKKEKLLKQIIVANEGMNNTKHYLYYEATWEGKQDRFADLPLQHLLTLEEMNPQKIVNLIGKVDIKQPPLNYSATENVRGEESDLITAYTQRANELFGEIWPEFGRYVFIYWLAYKVVKKTHADGYLVGSRGSIGSSFIAYLCGITDLNPLPFYKFCPACRYTELYQAPDRIFSCYDYQKQENCPHCPNLLTMEGHNLPFETFFGWEGEKSPDIDLNFSGDYQKSAHNYVRQLLGEDA
;
A
#
# COMPACT_ATOMS: atom_id res chain seq x y z
N MET A 1 -36.68 -18.88 26.80
CA MET A 1 -36.07 -19.95 27.61
C MET A 1 -35.71 -19.35 28.95
N GLY A 2 -36.19 -19.94 30.03
CA GLY A 2 -35.83 -19.51 31.38
C GLY A 2 -34.39 -19.89 31.73
N GLY A 3 -33.84 -19.32 32.81
CA GLY A 3 -32.47 -19.63 33.26
C GLY A 3 -32.27 -21.10 33.69
N GLU A 4 -33.35 -21.82 34.01
CA GLU A 4 -33.33 -23.26 34.30
C GLU A 4 -33.14 -24.09 33.03
N ASP A 5 -33.81 -23.73 31.93
CA ASP A 5 -33.69 -24.42 30.63
C ASP A 5 -32.25 -24.43 30.10
N VAL A 6 -31.52 -23.32 30.28
CA VAL A 6 -30.14 -23.17 29.81
C VAL A 6 -29.18 -24.04 30.62
N LYS A 7 -29.40 -24.16 31.94
CA LYS A 7 -28.59 -25.03 32.80
C LYS A 7 -28.83 -26.50 32.46
N ASP A 8 -30.07 -26.89 32.22
CA ASP A 8 -30.41 -28.25 31.82
C ASP A 8 -29.81 -28.62 30.46
N LEU A 9 -29.85 -27.69 29.49
CA LEU A 9 -29.19 -27.87 28.21
C LEU A 9 -27.67 -28.02 28.35
N ALA A 10 -27.03 -27.17 29.16
CA ALA A 10 -25.60 -27.27 29.43
C ALA A 10 -25.23 -28.61 30.06
N ARG A 11 -26.01 -29.11 31.03
CA ARG A 11 -25.80 -30.45 31.61
C ARG A 11 -25.91 -31.55 30.57
N ARG A 12 -26.91 -31.50 29.69
CA ARG A 12 -27.07 -32.46 28.60
C ARG A 12 -25.86 -32.46 27.64
N ILE A 13 -25.34 -31.28 27.31
CA ILE A 13 -24.13 -31.15 26.48
C ILE A 13 -22.92 -31.80 27.18
N ILE A 14 -22.72 -31.50 28.47
CA ILE A 14 -21.63 -32.06 29.28
C ILE A 14 -21.72 -33.59 29.32
N THR A 15 -22.87 -34.14 29.72
CA THR A 15 -23.06 -35.60 29.83
C THR A 15 -22.88 -36.30 28.48
N THR A 16 -23.31 -35.67 27.38
CA THR A 16 -23.10 -36.22 26.03
C THR A 16 -21.63 -36.22 25.65
N ALA A 17 -20.90 -35.13 25.92
CA ALA A 17 -19.48 -35.05 25.63
C ALA A 17 -18.64 -36.02 26.47
N GLU A 18 -18.99 -36.21 27.74
CA GLU A 18 -18.38 -37.23 28.62
C GLU A 18 -18.59 -38.65 28.09
N ALA A 19 -19.81 -38.97 27.65
CA ALA A 19 -20.13 -40.27 27.05
C ALA A 19 -19.37 -40.54 25.73
N LEU A 20 -18.92 -39.48 25.05
CA LEU A 20 -18.16 -39.53 23.79
C LEU A 20 -16.65 -39.34 24.00
N ASP A 21 -16.17 -39.24 25.24
CA ASP A 21 -14.76 -38.96 25.58
C ASP A 21 -14.20 -37.70 24.88
N MET A 22 -15.03 -36.66 24.77
CA MET A 22 -14.65 -35.39 24.15
C MET A 22 -14.15 -34.38 25.19
N LEU A 23 -13.14 -33.59 24.82
CA LEU A 23 -12.66 -32.49 25.64
C LEU A 23 -13.76 -31.41 25.78
N ILE A 24 -14.18 -31.16 27.02
CA ILE A 24 -15.18 -30.14 27.34
C ILE A 24 -14.49 -28.82 27.67
N ILE A 25 -14.99 -27.76 27.05
CA ILE A 25 -14.41 -26.41 27.12
C ILE A 25 -15.52 -25.42 27.45
N ALA A 26 -15.33 -24.61 28.49
CA ALA A 26 -16.13 -23.43 28.73
C ALA A 26 -15.52 -22.24 27.99
N SER A 27 -16.33 -21.56 27.17
CA SER A 27 -15.96 -20.29 26.53
C SER A 27 -16.89 -19.19 27.03
N HIS A 28 -16.34 -18.00 27.29
CA HIS A 28 -17.11 -16.85 27.74
C HIS A 28 -17.72 -16.04 26.58
N ASN A 29 -17.45 -16.42 25.32
CA ASN A 29 -17.93 -15.73 24.13
C ASN A 29 -17.70 -14.21 24.23
N VAL A 30 -16.44 -13.84 24.47
CA VAL A 30 -15.99 -12.46 24.75
C VAL A 30 -16.25 -11.56 23.53
N HIS A 31 -16.78 -10.36 23.76
CA HIS A 31 -17.03 -9.34 22.74
C HIS A 31 -16.37 -7.99 23.06
N TYR A 32 -15.88 -7.82 24.28
CA TYR A 32 -15.28 -6.57 24.75
C TYR A 32 -14.28 -6.88 25.89
N CYS A 33 -13.38 -5.95 26.19
CA CYS A 33 -12.30 -6.16 27.15
C CYS A 33 -12.78 -5.97 28.59
N GLU A 34 -13.50 -4.87 28.86
CA GLU A 34 -13.92 -4.47 30.20
C GLU A 34 -15.44 -4.48 30.38
N LYS A 35 -15.92 -4.78 31.59
CA LYS A 35 -17.37 -4.81 31.90
C LYS A 35 -18.12 -3.53 31.49
N LYS A 36 -17.48 -2.36 31.64
CA LYS A 36 -18.06 -1.05 31.30
C LYS A 36 -18.40 -0.90 29.81
N GLU A 37 -17.74 -1.67 28.95
CA GLU A 37 -17.93 -1.66 27.50
C GLU A 37 -19.19 -2.41 27.05
N LYS A 38 -19.91 -3.07 27.97
CA LYS A 38 -21.24 -3.66 27.70
C LYS A 38 -22.18 -2.64 27.06
N LEU A 39 -22.11 -1.37 27.48
CA LEU A 39 -22.95 -0.30 26.94
C LEU A 39 -22.70 -0.09 25.44
N LEU A 40 -21.45 -0.17 24.97
CA LEU A 40 -21.12 -0.04 23.54
C LEU A 40 -21.76 -1.17 22.74
N LYS A 41 -21.69 -2.40 23.25
CA LYS A 41 -22.36 -3.55 22.61
C LYS A 41 -23.88 -3.37 22.57
N GLN A 42 -24.49 -2.88 23.64
CA GLN A 42 -25.92 -2.60 23.68
C GLN A 42 -26.32 -1.56 22.64
N ILE A 43 -25.51 -0.51 22.45
CA ILE A 43 -25.71 0.49 21.39
C ILE A 43 -25.62 -0.16 20.01
N ILE A 44 -24.61 -0.99 19.75
CA ILE A 44 -24.45 -1.67 18.46
C ILE A 44 -25.67 -2.57 18.16
N VAL A 45 -26.13 -3.36 19.14
CA VAL A 45 -27.30 -4.24 18.99
C VAL A 45 -28.60 -3.45 18.80
N ALA A 46 -28.71 -2.27 19.42
CA ALA A 46 -29.88 -1.40 19.32
C ALA A 46 -30.00 -0.66 17.98
N ASN A 47 -28.88 -0.48 17.27
CA ASN A 47 -28.86 0.21 15.98
C ASN A 47 -29.18 -0.74 14.82
N GLU A 48 -29.80 -0.19 13.78
CA GLU A 48 -30.02 -0.90 12.52
C GLU A 48 -28.67 -1.06 11.79
N GLY A 49 -28.41 -2.28 11.30
CA GLY A 49 -27.25 -2.55 10.46
C GLY A 49 -27.41 -1.99 9.04
N MET A 50 -26.40 -2.20 8.20
CA MET A 50 -26.51 -1.92 6.75
C MET A 50 -27.69 -2.74 6.18
N ASN A 51 -28.56 -2.10 5.39
CA ASN A 51 -29.81 -2.64 4.83
C ASN A 51 -31.02 -2.71 5.80
N ASN A 52 -31.06 -1.88 6.85
CA ASN A 52 -32.16 -1.83 7.84
C ASN A 52 -32.43 -3.16 8.56
N THR A 53 -31.46 -4.08 8.55
CA THR A 53 -31.57 -5.35 9.28
C THR A 53 -31.21 -5.12 10.73
N LYS A 54 -32.14 -5.46 11.64
CA LYS A 54 -31.90 -5.41 13.08
C LYS A 54 -31.07 -6.60 13.53
N HIS A 55 -30.22 -6.38 14.53
CA HIS A 55 -29.42 -7.45 15.12
C HIS A 55 -30.35 -8.52 15.72
N TYR A 56 -30.04 -9.81 15.59
CA TYR A 56 -30.90 -10.91 16.09
C TYR A 56 -31.11 -10.93 17.62
N LEU A 57 -30.30 -10.16 18.36
CA LEU A 57 -30.43 -9.94 19.82
C LEU A 57 -31.31 -8.72 20.15
N TYR A 58 -31.78 -7.99 19.15
CA TYR A 58 -32.72 -6.90 19.32
C TYR A 58 -34.13 -7.47 19.51
N TYR A 59 -34.72 -7.30 20.71
CA TYR A 59 -35.98 -7.94 21.11
C TYR A 59 -37.21 -7.05 20.92
N GLU A 60 -38.37 -7.65 20.61
CA GLU A 60 -39.67 -7.00 20.32
C GLU A 60 -40.18 -6.04 21.39
N ALA A 61 -39.80 -6.19 22.67
CA ALA A 61 -40.19 -5.24 23.73
C ALA A 61 -39.71 -3.79 23.46
N THR A 62 -38.70 -3.63 22.60
CA THR A 62 -38.21 -2.32 22.14
C THR A 62 -39.01 -1.74 20.97
N TRP A 63 -39.87 -2.54 20.33
CA TRP A 63 -40.73 -2.16 19.21
C TRP A 63 -42.10 -1.63 19.68
N GLU A 64 -42.59 -2.07 20.83
CA GLU A 64 -43.89 -1.65 21.41
C GLU A 64 -43.75 -0.63 22.55
N GLY A 65 -43.16 0.52 22.25
CA GLY A 65 -43.37 1.75 23.05
C GLY A 65 -42.82 1.78 24.48
N LYS A 66 -41.90 0.89 24.87
CA LYS A 66 -41.23 0.92 26.20
C LYS A 66 -39.88 1.67 26.14
N GLN A 67 -39.57 2.35 27.25
CA GLN A 67 -38.49 3.34 27.41
C GLN A 67 -37.05 2.80 27.36
N ASP A 68 -36.81 1.49 27.46
CA ASP A 68 -35.45 0.95 27.44
C ASP A 68 -35.04 0.56 26.02
N ARG A 69 -34.22 1.41 25.39
CA ARG A 69 -33.69 1.23 24.02
C ARG A 69 -32.64 0.11 23.92
N PHE A 70 -32.37 -0.63 24.98
CA PHE A 70 -31.26 -1.56 25.06
C PHE A 70 -31.72 -2.96 25.47
N ALA A 71 -31.34 -3.96 24.69
CA ALA A 71 -31.49 -5.36 25.07
C ALA A 71 -30.71 -5.66 26.35
N ASP A 72 -31.28 -6.46 27.26
CA ASP A 72 -30.53 -6.99 28.39
C ASP A 72 -29.60 -8.11 27.91
N LEU A 73 -28.34 -7.75 27.65
CA LEU A 73 -27.32 -8.67 27.16
C LEU A 73 -26.54 -9.30 28.32
N PRO A 74 -26.12 -10.56 28.23
CA PRO A 74 -25.21 -11.14 29.23
C PRO A 74 -23.88 -10.39 29.27
N LEU A 75 -23.17 -10.48 30.40
CA LEU A 75 -21.79 -10.00 30.47
C LEU A 75 -20.90 -10.88 29.60
N GLN A 76 -20.16 -10.25 28.69
CA GLN A 76 -19.28 -10.90 27.70
C GLN A 76 -17.94 -10.15 27.59
N HIS A 77 -17.42 -9.73 28.74
CA HIS A 77 -16.11 -9.09 28.86
C HIS A 77 -14.99 -10.13 28.91
N LEU A 78 -13.75 -9.73 28.63
CA LEU A 78 -12.61 -10.62 28.75
C LEU A 78 -12.47 -11.07 30.20
N LEU A 79 -12.41 -12.39 30.39
CA LEU A 79 -12.09 -13.01 31.67
C LEU A 79 -10.61 -13.38 31.71
N THR A 80 -10.06 -13.41 32.92
CA THR A 80 -8.68 -13.83 33.16
C THR A 80 -8.50 -15.33 32.92
N LEU A 81 -7.24 -15.77 32.77
CA LEU A 81 -6.90 -17.18 32.65
C LEU A 81 -7.30 -18.00 33.88
N GLU A 82 -7.29 -17.38 35.07
CA GLU A 82 -7.74 -18.02 36.31
C GLU A 82 -9.25 -18.26 36.31
N GLU A 83 -10.03 -17.29 35.81
CA GLU A 83 -11.48 -17.39 35.70
C GLU A 83 -11.94 -18.37 34.60
N MET A 84 -11.18 -18.50 33.51
CA MET A 84 -11.53 -19.39 32.38
C MET A 84 -10.87 -20.77 32.42
N ASN A 85 -9.71 -20.88 33.07
CA ASN A 85 -8.82 -22.05 33.11
C ASN A 85 -8.71 -22.83 31.77
N PRO A 86 -8.29 -22.20 30.66
CA PRO A 86 -8.26 -22.84 29.34
C PRO A 86 -7.04 -23.76 29.13
N GLN A 87 -6.29 -24.08 30.19
CA GLN A 87 -4.95 -24.66 30.09
C GLN A 87 -4.93 -25.99 29.33
N LYS A 88 -6.00 -26.78 29.41
CA LYS A 88 -6.16 -28.03 28.66
C LYS A 88 -6.09 -27.83 27.15
N ILE A 89 -6.58 -26.72 26.61
CA ILE A 89 -6.54 -26.40 25.17
C ILE A 89 -5.22 -25.75 24.81
N VAL A 90 -4.77 -24.78 25.62
CA VAL A 90 -3.56 -24.01 25.32
C VAL A 90 -2.36 -24.93 25.16
N ASN A 91 -2.28 -25.99 25.97
CA ASN A 91 -1.23 -26.99 25.89
C ASN A 91 -1.31 -27.91 24.65
N LEU A 92 -2.45 -27.96 23.96
CA LEU A 92 -2.63 -28.70 22.70
C LEU A 92 -2.23 -27.87 21.48
N ILE A 93 -2.18 -26.54 21.62
CA ILE A 93 -1.81 -25.64 20.53
C ILE A 93 -0.28 -25.56 20.48
N GLY A 94 0.32 -26.12 19.44
CA GLY A 94 1.74 -25.96 19.16
C GLY A 94 2.12 -24.52 18.80
N LYS A 95 3.42 -24.26 18.64
CA LYS A 95 3.90 -22.96 18.17
C LYS A 95 3.31 -22.67 16.78
N VAL A 96 2.47 -21.63 16.69
CA VAL A 96 1.96 -21.12 15.41
C VAL A 96 2.97 -20.10 14.89
N ASP A 97 3.64 -20.43 13.79
CA ASP A 97 4.52 -19.50 13.07
C ASP A 97 3.71 -18.83 11.95
N ILE A 98 3.08 -17.70 12.27
CA ILE A 98 2.40 -16.88 11.26
C ILE A 98 3.47 -16.08 10.53
N LYS A 99 3.98 -16.63 9.43
CA LYS A 99 4.85 -15.88 8.54
C LYS A 99 4.02 -14.85 7.79
N GLN A 100 4.40 -13.59 7.87
CA GLN A 100 3.91 -12.62 6.90
C GLN A 100 4.37 -13.08 5.51
N PRO A 101 3.51 -12.95 4.48
CA PRO A 101 3.98 -13.16 3.11
C PRO A 101 5.19 -12.26 2.89
N PRO A 102 6.26 -12.77 2.24
CA PRO A 102 7.42 -11.93 1.95
C PRO A 102 6.94 -10.72 1.16
N LEU A 103 7.38 -9.53 1.56
CA LEU A 103 7.26 -8.32 0.75
C LEU A 103 8.14 -8.52 -0.48
N ASN A 104 7.59 -9.19 -1.50
CA ASN A 104 8.34 -9.66 -2.66
C ASN A 104 8.50 -8.54 -3.69
N TYR A 105 9.00 -7.38 -3.26
CA TYR A 105 9.53 -6.37 -4.17
C TYR A 105 10.97 -6.78 -4.44
N SER A 106 11.25 -7.37 -5.60
CA SER A 106 12.52 -8.04 -5.91
C SER A 106 13.74 -7.37 -5.27
N ALA A 107 14.19 -7.91 -4.13
CA ALA A 107 15.44 -7.50 -3.49
C ALA A 107 16.66 -8.02 -4.26
N THR A 108 16.43 -8.76 -5.35
CA THR A 108 17.42 -9.39 -6.19
C THR A 108 18.02 -8.40 -7.18
N GLU A 109 19.34 -8.42 -7.30
CA GLU A 109 20.12 -7.66 -8.29
C GLU A 109 19.98 -8.23 -9.71
N ASN A 110 19.42 -9.44 -9.85
CA ASN A 110 19.26 -10.09 -11.14
C ASN A 110 18.02 -9.59 -11.88
N VAL A 111 18.24 -8.91 -13.00
CA VAL A 111 17.22 -8.52 -13.96
C VAL A 111 16.56 -9.77 -14.54
N ARG A 112 15.23 -9.86 -14.45
CA ARG A 112 14.46 -10.93 -15.11
C ARG A 112 14.32 -10.64 -16.60
N GLY A 113 14.13 -11.68 -17.42
CA GLY A 113 13.97 -11.50 -18.88
C GLY A 113 12.85 -10.51 -19.26
N GLU A 114 11.78 -10.47 -18.46
CA GLU A 114 10.65 -9.56 -18.62
C GLU A 114 11.00 -8.07 -18.39
N GLU A 115 12.05 -7.80 -17.61
CA GLU A 115 12.52 -6.47 -17.22
C GLU A 115 13.52 -5.87 -18.23
N SER A 116 13.90 -6.64 -19.26
CA SER A 116 14.87 -6.22 -20.29
C SER A 116 14.43 -5.00 -21.11
N ASP A 117 13.13 -4.81 -21.29
CA ASP A 117 12.61 -3.67 -22.05
C ASP A 117 12.73 -2.35 -21.29
N LEU A 118 12.61 -2.39 -19.96
CA LEU A 118 12.93 -1.26 -19.08
C LEU A 118 14.40 -0.87 -19.21
N ILE A 119 15.30 -1.84 -19.12
CA ILE A 119 16.75 -1.59 -19.24
C ILE A 119 17.08 -1.00 -20.60
N THR A 120 16.49 -1.54 -21.68
CA THR A 120 16.68 -1.01 -23.03
C THR A 120 16.19 0.43 -23.15
N ALA A 121 15.00 0.74 -22.62
CA ALA A 121 14.46 2.09 -22.63
C ALA A 121 15.33 3.08 -21.84
N TYR A 122 15.79 2.67 -20.65
CA TYR A 122 16.73 3.41 -19.83
C TYR A 122 18.03 3.72 -20.60
N THR A 123 18.67 2.70 -21.16
CA THR A 123 19.96 2.84 -21.86
C THR A 123 19.82 3.72 -23.09
N GLN A 124 18.76 3.52 -23.89
CA GLN A 124 18.49 4.35 -25.05
C GLN A 124 18.32 5.82 -24.65
N ARG A 125 17.50 6.11 -23.63
CA ARG A 125 17.23 7.47 -23.20
C ARG A 125 18.47 8.15 -22.61
N ALA A 126 19.26 7.43 -21.82
CA ALA A 126 20.52 7.93 -21.28
C ALA A 126 21.49 8.29 -22.40
N ASN A 127 21.62 7.42 -23.41
CA ASN A 127 22.44 7.67 -24.59
C ASN A 127 21.96 8.87 -25.40
N GLU A 128 20.66 8.98 -25.59
CA GLU A 128 20.02 10.09 -26.29
C GLU A 128 20.17 11.43 -25.60
N LEU A 129 20.33 11.48 -24.27
CA LEU A 129 20.47 12.75 -23.55
C LEU A 129 21.93 13.11 -23.34
N PHE A 130 22.78 12.12 -23.08
CA PHE A 130 24.07 12.39 -22.49
C PHE A 130 25.26 11.58 -23.06
N GLY A 131 25.05 10.61 -23.96
CA GLY A 131 26.15 9.80 -24.56
C GLY A 131 26.33 8.42 -23.90
N GLU A 132 27.49 7.78 -23.96
CA GLU A 132 27.59 6.33 -23.66
C GLU A 132 27.97 5.93 -22.21
N ILE A 133 28.14 6.88 -21.27
CA ILE A 133 28.69 6.59 -19.94
C ILE A 133 27.68 6.94 -18.83
N TRP A 134 26.94 5.94 -18.34
CA TRP A 134 25.90 6.08 -17.29
C TRP A 134 25.94 4.91 -16.31
N PRO A 135 25.45 5.08 -15.06
CA PRO A 135 25.43 4.01 -14.06
C PRO A 135 24.58 2.81 -14.49
N GLU A 136 24.93 1.62 -14.02
CA GLU A 136 24.08 0.44 -14.22
C GLU A 136 22.72 0.60 -13.51
N PHE A 137 21.70 -0.08 -14.03
CA PHE A 137 20.38 -0.09 -13.39
C PHE A 137 20.48 -0.80 -12.04
N GLY A 138 20.20 -0.08 -10.95
CA GLY A 138 20.42 -0.55 -9.59
C GLY A 138 19.35 -1.51 -9.06
N ARG A 139 19.23 -1.57 -7.73
CA ARG A 139 18.24 -2.43 -7.03
C ARG A 139 16.79 -2.00 -7.34
N TYR A 140 15.85 -2.90 -7.03
CA TYR A 140 14.40 -2.69 -7.17
C TYR A 140 13.90 -2.57 -8.62
N VAL A 141 14.56 -3.24 -9.57
CA VAL A 141 14.20 -3.22 -11.00
C VAL A 141 12.72 -3.53 -11.23
N PHE A 142 12.15 -4.47 -10.47
CA PHE A 142 10.77 -4.88 -10.64
C PHE A 142 9.73 -3.76 -10.43
N ILE A 143 9.88 -2.92 -9.40
CA ILE A 143 8.88 -1.86 -9.14
C ILE A 143 8.97 -0.77 -10.20
N TYR A 144 10.18 -0.45 -10.68
CA TYR A 144 10.40 0.46 -11.80
C TYR A 144 9.83 -0.13 -13.09
N TRP A 145 10.03 -1.43 -13.32
CA TRP A 145 9.46 -2.14 -14.46
C TRP A 145 7.93 -2.10 -14.44
N LEU A 146 7.30 -2.38 -13.30
CA LEU A 146 5.86 -2.35 -13.17
C LEU A 146 5.31 -0.94 -13.46
N ALA A 147 5.91 0.09 -12.86
CA ALA A 147 5.56 1.48 -13.11
C ALA A 147 5.74 1.87 -14.58
N TYR A 148 6.87 1.51 -15.19
CA TYR A 148 7.16 1.73 -16.61
C TYR A 148 6.10 1.09 -17.51
N LYS A 149 5.74 -0.18 -17.27
CA LYS A 149 4.70 -0.87 -18.04
C LYS A 149 3.37 -0.14 -17.93
N VAL A 150 2.96 0.25 -16.71
CA VAL A 150 1.69 0.92 -16.47
C VAL A 150 1.66 2.29 -17.14
N VAL A 151 2.70 3.11 -17.00
CA VAL A 151 2.80 4.43 -17.65
C VAL A 151 2.75 4.28 -19.18
N LYS A 152 3.57 3.38 -19.74
CA LYS A 152 3.61 3.12 -21.18
C LYS A 152 2.26 2.68 -21.74
N LYS A 153 1.56 1.78 -21.04
CA LYS A 153 0.22 1.33 -21.43
C LYS A 153 -0.79 2.47 -21.38
N THR A 154 -0.72 3.30 -20.34
CA THR A 154 -1.61 4.46 -20.18
C THR A 154 -1.44 5.46 -21.32
N HIS A 155 -0.19 5.79 -21.67
CA HIS A 155 0.12 6.66 -22.81
C HIS A 155 -0.33 6.04 -24.14
N ALA A 156 -0.13 4.74 -24.34
CA ALA A 156 -0.58 4.03 -25.54
C ALA A 156 -2.11 4.03 -25.70
N ASP A 157 -2.84 4.06 -24.60
CA ASP A 157 -4.31 4.16 -24.58
C ASP A 157 -4.81 5.61 -24.76
N GLY A 158 -3.92 6.59 -24.90
CA GLY A 158 -4.26 8.00 -25.10
C GLY A 158 -4.50 8.80 -23.83
N TYR A 159 -4.14 8.25 -22.67
CA TYR A 159 -4.26 8.91 -21.37
C TYR A 159 -2.91 9.44 -20.89
N LEU A 160 -2.91 10.53 -20.14
CA LEU A 160 -1.72 11.07 -19.49
C LEU A 160 -1.61 10.56 -18.06
N VAL A 161 -0.39 10.35 -17.59
CA VAL A 161 -0.09 10.03 -16.19
C VAL A 161 0.66 11.20 -15.55
N GLY A 162 0.17 11.67 -14.41
CA GLY A 162 0.89 12.66 -13.60
C GLY A 162 1.86 11.99 -12.63
N SER A 163 3.09 12.48 -12.56
CA SER A 163 4.03 12.10 -11.49
C SER A 163 3.54 12.59 -10.13
N ARG A 164 3.73 11.78 -9.08
CA ARG A 164 3.38 12.14 -7.70
C ARG A 164 4.36 11.53 -6.70
N GLY A 165 4.49 12.19 -5.55
CA GLY A 165 5.25 11.66 -4.43
C GLY A 165 6.75 11.67 -4.69
N SER A 166 7.47 10.78 -4.02
CA SER A 166 8.93 10.79 -4.03
C SER A 166 9.58 10.23 -5.30
N ILE A 167 8.82 9.61 -6.22
CA ILE A 167 9.40 9.06 -7.45
C ILE A 167 10.07 10.13 -8.33
N GLY A 168 9.62 11.39 -8.23
CA GLY A 168 10.22 12.54 -8.92
C GLY A 168 11.67 12.82 -8.53
N SER A 169 12.16 12.31 -7.39
CA SER A 169 13.57 12.43 -7.01
C SER A 169 14.46 11.33 -7.59
N SER A 170 13.91 10.39 -8.37
CA SER A 170 14.66 9.30 -8.99
C SER A 170 15.07 9.63 -10.42
N PHE A 171 16.39 9.71 -10.66
CA PHE A 171 16.92 9.97 -12.00
C PHE A 171 16.66 8.79 -12.95
N ILE A 172 16.67 7.58 -12.40
CA ILE A 172 16.28 6.37 -13.14
C ILE A 172 14.82 6.45 -13.57
N ALA A 173 13.91 6.91 -12.70
CA ALA A 173 12.49 7.07 -13.06
C ALA A 173 12.30 8.06 -14.22
N TYR A 174 13.05 9.18 -14.20
CA TYR A 174 13.05 10.16 -15.27
C TYR A 174 13.53 9.57 -16.60
N LEU A 175 14.66 8.85 -16.58
CA LEU A 175 15.20 8.18 -17.77
C LEU A 175 14.27 7.08 -18.33
N CYS A 176 13.49 6.43 -17.47
CA CYS A 176 12.48 5.45 -17.88
C CYS A 176 11.17 6.10 -18.36
N GLY A 177 11.02 7.42 -18.26
CA GLY A 177 9.77 8.12 -18.59
C GLY A 177 8.62 7.80 -17.63
N ILE A 178 8.92 7.41 -16.39
CA ILE A 178 7.93 7.18 -15.32
C ILE A 178 7.52 8.53 -14.70
N THR A 179 8.44 9.49 -14.66
CA THR A 179 8.24 10.86 -14.18
C THR A 179 8.82 11.85 -15.17
N ASP A 180 8.18 13.00 -15.33
CA ASP A 180 8.68 14.10 -16.14
C ASP A 180 9.63 15.03 -15.36
N LEU A 181 9.79 14.79 -14.06
CA LEU A 181 10.70 15.57 -13.21
C LEU A 181 12.11 14.99 -13.27
N ASN A 182 13.06 15.82 -13.71
CA ASN A 182 14.48 15.51 -13.70
C ASN A 182 15.12 15.97 -12.37
N PRO A 183 15.60 15.05 -11.51
CA PRO A 183 16.07 15.40 -10.18
C PRO A 183 17.48 15.99 -10.14
N LEU A 184 18.22 15.98 -11.24
CA LEU A 184 19.58 16.53 -11.25
C LEU A 184 19.59 18.02 -10.85
N PRO A 185 20.71 18.52 -10.31
CA PRO A 185 20.89 19.96 -10.13
C PRO A 185 20.62 20.69 -11.43
N PHE A 186 20.03 21.88 -11.38
CA PHE A 186 19.73 22.66 -12.58
C PHE A 186 20.96 22.77 -13.50
N TYR A 187 20.78 22.39 -14.76
CA TYR A 187 21.78 22.46 -15.80
C TYR A 187 21.17 22.95 -17.12
N LYS A 188 22.02 23.49 -17.96
CA LYS A 188 21.69 23.85 -19.35
C LYS A 188 22.35 22.83 -20.25
N PHE A 189 21.65 22.35 -21.27
CA PHE A 189 22.23 21.45 -22.24
C PHE A 189 21.82 21.78 -23.67
N CYS A 190 22.71 21.49 -24.62
CA CYS A 190 22.43 21.61 -26.05
C CYS A 190 22.07 20.23 -26.61
N PRO A 191 20.85 20.02 -27.16
CA PRO A 191 20.45 18.72 -27.71
C PRO A 191 21.24 18.35 -28.98
N ALA A 192 21.80 19.33 -29.69
CA ALA A 192 22.51 19.09 -30.95
C ALA A 192 23.98 18.72 -30.78
N CYS A 193 24.73 19.46 -29.95
CA CYS A 193 26.17 19.28 -29.82
C CYS A 193 26.62 18.77 -28.43
N ARG A 194 25.67 18.44 -27.54
CA ARG A 194 25.92 17.86 -26.21
C ARG A 194 26.72 18.75 -25.25
N TYR A 195 26.80 20.05 -25.52
CA TYR A 195 27.32 20.99 -24.54
C TYR A 195 26.43 20.97 -23.30
N THR A 196 27.02 20.83 -22.12
CA THR A 196 26.33 20.84 -20.83
C THR A 196 27.04 21.79 -19.88
N GLU A 197 26.28 22.68 -19.25
CA GLU A 197 26.74 23.62 -18.24
C GLU A 197 25.90 23.41 -16.97
N LEU A 198 26.53 22.96 -15.88
CA LEU A 198 25.86 22.97 -14.58
C LEU A 198 25.65 24.42 -14.16
N TYR A 199 24.42 24.77 -13.81
CA TYR A 199 24.12 26.13 -13.43
C TYR A 199 24.72 26.44 -12.06
N GLN A 200 25.84 27.16 -12.06
CA GLN A 200 26.48 27.67 -10.86
C GLN A 200 26.05 29.12 -10.66
N ALA A 201 24.97 29.33 -9.93
CA ALA A 201 24.40 30.66 -9.72
C ALA A 201 24.72 31.26 -8.35
N PRO A 202 25.14 32.54 -8.31
CA PRO A 202 25.08 33.38 -7.11
C PRO A 202 23.64 33.61 -6.58
N ASP A 203 22.64 33.45 -7.45
CA ASP A 203 21.26 33.91 -7.34
C ASP A 203 20.24 32.87 -6.81
N ARG A 204 20.70 31.75 -6.25
CA ARG A 204 19.87 30.74 -5.54
C ARG A 204 18.69 30.19 -6.38
N ILE A 205 18.87 30.00 -7.68
CA ILE A 205 17.90 29.30 -8.54
C ILE A 205 18.19 27.79 -8.44
N PHE A 206 17.21 27.03 -7.97
CA PHE A 206 17.35 25.59 -7.74
C PHE A 206 16.61 24.71 -8.76
N SER A 207 15.67 25.30 -9.50
CA SER A 207 14.87 24.63 -10.51
C SER A 207 14.99 25.34 -11.85
N CYS A 208 15.06 24.57 -12.93
CA CYS A 208 15.01 25.10 -14.29
C CYS A 208 13.74 25.94 -14.56
N TYR A 209 12.64 25.68 -13.85
CA TYR A 209 11.38 26.43 -14.00
C TYR A 209 11.46 27.87 -13.49
N ASP A 210 12.37 28.15 -12.57
CA ASP A 210 12.63 29.50 -12.08
C ASP A 210 13.50 30.30 -13.07
N TYR A 211 14.09 29.63 -14.07
CA TYR A 211 14.95 30.24 -15.09
C TYR A 211 14.16 30.61 -16.36
N GLN A 212 13.84 31.90 -16.52
CA GLN A 212 12.99 32.39 -17.61
C GLN A 212 13.75 32.81 -18.89
N LYS A 213 15.09 32.79 -18.89
CA LYS A 213 15.88 33.29 -20.03
C LYS A 213 16.15 32.17 -21.04
N GLN A 214 16.17 32.52 -22.32
CA GLN A 214 16.68 31.65 -23.36
C GLN A 214 18.12 32.03 -23.70
N GLU A 215 18.97 31.04 -23.92
CA GLU A 215 20.39 31.23 -24.22
C GLU A 215 20.79 30.44 -25.46
N ASN A 216 21.70 30.99 -26.26
CA ASN A 216 22.29 30.28 -27.39
C ASN A 216 23.40 29.35 -26.90
N CYS A 217 23.54 28.19 -27.54
CA CYS A 217 24.67 27.32 -27.30
C CYS A 217 25.99 28.01 -27.72
N PRO A 218 27.06 27.95 -26.90
CA PRO A 218 28.34 28.57 -27.25
C PRO A 218 29.10 27.82 -28.36
N HIS A 219 28.68 26.60 -28.73
CA HIS A 219 29.37 25.74 -29.69
C HIS A 219 28.59 25.50 -30.99
N CYS A 220 27.32 25.89 -31.08
CA CYS A 220 26.49 25.65 -32.26
C CYS A 220 25.31 26.64 -32.32
N PRO A 221 24.57 26.76 -33.45
CA PRO A 221 23.52 27.76 -33.61
C PRO A 221 22.20 27.43 -32.89
N ASN A 222 22.15 26.36 -32.09
CA ASN A 222 20.93 25.92 -31.40
C ASN A 222 20.77 26.60 -30.03
N LEU A 223 19.52 26.68 -29.57
CA LEU A 223 19.21 27.15 -28.21
C LEU A 223 19.53 26.07 -27.18
N LEU A 224 19.94 26.51 -25.98
CA LEU A 224 20.07 25.65 -24.81
C LEU A 224 18.70 25.30 -24.25
N THR A 225 18.57 24.05 -23.80
CA THR A 225 17.44 23.56 -23.01
C THR A 225 17.80 23.63 -21.54
N MET A 226 16.86 24.05 -20.71
CA MET A 226 17.02 24.19 -19.26
C MET A 226 16.38 22.98 -18.59
N GLU A 227 17.10 22.28 -17.72
CA GLU A 227 16.58 21.09 -17.05
C GLU A 227 17.12 20.89 -15.63
N GLY A 228 16.43 20.11 -14.82
CA GLY A 228 16.83 19.76 -13.46
C GLY A 228 16.15 20.60 -12.37
N HIS A 229 15.80 19.93 -11.27
CA HIS A 229 15.07 20.49 -10.13
C HIS A 229 15.79 20.33 -8.78
N ASN A 230 17.01 19.79 -8.79
CA ASN A 230 17.84 19.59 -7.60
C ASN A 230 17.11 18.83 -6.47
N LEU A 231 16.50 17.69 -6.83
CA LEU A 231 15.74 16.85 -5.90
C LEU A 231 16.63 15.72 -5.38
N PRO A 232 16.85 15.61 -4.05
CA PRO A 232 17.73 14.59 -3.48
C PRO A 232 17.09 13.20 -3.57
N PHE A 233 17.85 12.23 -4.08
CA PHE A 233 17.41 10.85 -4.30
C PHE A 233 16.95 10.17 -3.00
N GLU A 234 17.56 10.53 -1.87
CA GLU A 234 17.27 10.02 -0.53
C GLU A 234 15.81 10.27 -0.12
N THR A 235 15.11 11.21 -0.76
CA THR A 235 13.65 11.40 -0.58
C THR A 235 12.87 10.15 -1.00
N PHE A 236 13.38 9.40 -1.98
CA PHE A 236 12.76 8.17 -2.49
C PHE A 236 13.12 6.95 -1.65
N PHE A 237 14.41 6.71 -1.40
CA PHE A 237 14.91 5.47 -0.78
C PHE A 237 15.43 5.59 0.67
N GLY A 238 15.50 6.79 1.23
CA GLY A 238 16.31 7.01 2.44
C GLY A 238 17.81 6.99 2.12
N TRP A 239 18.64 6.94 3.15
CA TRP A 239 20.10 7.05 3.00
C TRP A 239 20.77 5.68 2.80
N GLU A 240 20.28 4.66 3.50
CA GLU A 240 20.79 3.28 3.52
C GLU A 240 19.79 2.28 2.90
N GLY A 241 18.75 2.78 2.23
CA GLY A 241 17.69 1.93 1.66
C GLY A 241 16.71 1.39 2.71
N GLU A 242 16.64 2.05 3.87
CA GLU A 242 15.76 1.72 4.99
C GLU A 242 14.29 2.01 4.70
N LYS A 243 14.01 2.86 3.71
CA LYS A 243 12.65 3.16 3.28
C LYS A 243 12.22 2.18 2.19
N SER A 244 11.07 1.53 2.40
CA SER A 244 10.38 0.82 1.32
C SER A 244 9.85 1.86 0.32
N PRO A 245 10.29 1.82 -0.95
CA PRO A 245 9.89 2.83 -1.94
C PRO A 245 8.43 2.62 -2.39
N ASP A 246 7.64 3.69 -2.31
CA ASP A 246 6.30 3.73 -2.88
C ASP A 246 6.32 4.57 -4.17
N ILE A 247 5.78 4.03 -5.26
CA ILE A 247 5.64 4.72 -6.54
C ILE A 247 4.20 5.18 -6.71
N ASP A 248 3.98 6.48 -6.54
CA ASP A 248 2.68 7.11 -6.73
C ASP A 248 2.52 7.64 -8.16
N LEU A 249 1.47 7.19 -8.84
CA LEU A 249 1.09 7.67 -10.17
C LEU A 249 -0.34 8.22 -10.14
N ASN A 250 -0.53 9.41 -10.70
CA ASN A 250 -1.85 10.02 -10.84
C ASN A 250 -2.44 9.67 -12.20
N PHE A 251 -3.49 8.85 -12.19
CA PHE A 251 -4.28 8.49 -13.38
C PHE A 251 -5.53 9.35 -13.48
N SER A 252 -6.11 9.44 -14.68
CA SER A 252 -7.48 9.94 -14.81
C SER A 252 -8.46 9.01 -14.07
N GLY A 253 -9.53 9.58 -13.52
CA GLY A 253 -10.47 8.82 -12.69
C GLY A 253 -11.17 7.68 -13.43
N ASP A 254 -11.38 7.83 -14.74
CA ASP A 254 -11.96 6.80 -15.62
C ASP A 254 -10.95 5.70 -15.99
N TYR A 255 -9.65 6.01 -16.04
CA TYR A 255 -8.60 5.05 -16.40
C TYR A 255 -8.04 4.27 -15.22
N GLN A 256 -8.17 4.75 -13.98
CA GLN A 256 -7.60 4.12 -12.79
C GLN A 256 -7.94 2.62 -12.67
N LYS A 257 -9.18 2.22 -13.00
CA LYS A 257 -9.60 0.81 -13.00
C LYS A 257 -8.85 -0.02 -14.04
N SER A 258 -8.65 0.53 -15.24
CA SER A 258 -7.90 -0.12 -16.32
C SER A 258 -6.43 -0.30 -15.93
N ALA A 259 -5.81 0.71 -15.30
CA ALA A 259 -4.45 0.60 -14.77
C ALA A 259 -4.34 -0.52 -13.71
N HIS A 260 -5.27 -0.59 -12.75
CA HIS A 260 -5.30 -1.67 -11.76
C HIS A 260 -5.46 -3.06 -12.40
N ASN A 261 -6.34 -3.21 -13.39
CA ASN A 261 -6.54 -4.47 -14.08
C ASN A 261 -5.28 -4.89 -14.86
N TYR A 262 -4.58 -3.93 -15.45
CA TYR A 262 -3.33 -4.20 -16.16
C TYR A 262 -2.22 -4.67 -15.22
N VAL A 263 -2.12 -4.09 -14.02
CA VAL A 263 -1.20 -4.61 -12.97
C VAL A 263 -1.54 -6.07 -12.62
N ARG A 264 -2.83 -6.40 -12.43
CA ARG A 264 -3.23 -7.81 -12.19
C ARG A 264 -2.84 -8.73 -13.34
N GLN A 265 -2.98 -8.29 -14.59
CA GLN A 265 -2.56 -9.09 -15.75
C GLN A 265 -1.05 -9.32 -15.79
N LEU A 266 -0.25 -8.33 -15.37
CA LEU A 266 1.22 -8.47 -15.31
C LEU A 266 1.68 -9.41 -14.19
N LEU A 267 0.95 -9.44 -13.07
CA LEU A 267 1.32 -10.24 -11.89
C LEU A 267 0.68 -11.63 -11.85
N GLY A 268 -0.44 -11.82 -12.56
CA GLY A 268 -1.30 -12.99 -12.48
C GLY A 268 -2.56 -12.73 -11.63
N GLU A 269 -3.67 -13.43 -11.92
CA GLU A 269 -4.96 -13.22 -11.25
C GLU A 269 -4.96 -13.65 -9.77
N ASP A 270 -4.02 -14.52 -9.37
CA ASP A 270 -3.87 -15.06 -8.01
C ASP A 270 -2.77 -14.36 -7.18
N ALA A 271 -2.16 -13.30 -7.71
CA ALA A 271 -1.06 -12.56 -7.09
C ALA A 271 -1.53 -11.36 -6.26
#